data_AF-A0A9X2WPD7-F1
#
_entry.id   AF-A0A9X2WPD7-F1
#
_cell.length_a   1.000
_cell.length_b   1.000
_cell.length_c   1.000
_cell.angle_alpha   90.00
_cell.angle_beta   90.00
_cell.angle_gamma   90.00
#
_symmetry.space_group_name_H-M   'P 1'
#
loop_
_entity.id
_entity.type
_entity.pdbx_description
1 polymer ?
#
loop_
_entity_poly.entity_id
_entity_poly.type
_entity_poly.pdbx_seq_one_letter_code
_entity_poly.pdbx_strand_id
1 'polypeptide(L)'
;MVLFWQKKDKRYLWWLTNLPREEFSCKDVMKLYRIRWQIELLFKEWKSHNNLKKFVTRQPHLVKGLIWASLLSLLIKRYIGRVAQRLKKVRLSMFKIAKSTQGWFEPIMKSLARKSIIQLKADLGWAITFIIANCCRAQQSKSRQDNSLESILEHLNA
;
A
#
# COMPACT_ATOMS: atom_id res chain seq x y z
N MET A 1 10.85 -21.34 -17.76
CA MET A 1 10.18 -20.38 -18.69
C MET A 1 8.71 -20.75 -18.80
N VAL A 2 7.79 -19.78 -18.70
CA VAL A 2 6.34 -20.00 -18.72
C VAL A 2 5.73 -19.23 -19.88
N LEU A 3 4.93 -19.92 -20.70
CA LEU A 3 4.20 -19.36 -21.83
C LEU A 3 2.69 -19.37 -21.53
N PHE A 4 2.02 -18.25 -21.77
CA PHE A 4 0.56 -18.16 -21.65
C PHE A 4 -0.05 -17.50 -22.88
N TRP A 5 -1.10 -18.12 -23.42
CA TRP A 5 -1.89 -17.54 -24.49
C TRP A 5 -2.98 -16.61 -23.94
N GLN A 6 -2.86 -15.31 -24.21
CA GLN A 6 -3.86 -14.32 -23.80
C GLN A 6 -4.93 -14.15 -24.88
N LYS A 7 -6.07 -14.84 -24.71
CA LYS A 7 -7.20 -14.82 -25.65
C LYS A 7 -7.70 -13.42 -26.05
N LYS A 8 -7.72 -12.48 -25.10
CA LYS A 8 -8.27 -11.13 -25.32
C LYS A 8 -7.41 -10.27 -26.26
N ASP A 9 -6.09 -10.36 -26.09
CA ASP A 9 -5.12 -9.54 -26.83
C ASP A 9 -4.50 -10.34 -28.01
N LYS A 10 -4.97 -11.58 -28.24
CA LYS A 10 -4.48 -12.53 -29.26
C LYS A 10 -2.94 -12.61 -29.33
N ARG A 11 -2.28 -12.65 -28.16
CA ARG A 11 -0.81 -12.68 -28.05
C ARG A 11 -0.33 -13.67 -27.00
N TYR A 12 0.91 -14.12 -27.17
CA TYR A 12 1.62 -14.88 -26.15
C TYR A 12 2.30 -13.95 -25.14
N LEU A 13 2.18 -14.29 -23.86
CA LEU A 13 2.93 -13.67 -22.78
C LEU A 13 3.96 -14.67 -22.25
N TRP A 14 5.17 -14.18 -22.02
CA TRP A 14 6.33 -14.98 -21.64
C TRP A 14 6.87 -14.48 -20.29
N TRP A 15 7.12 -15.40 -19.37
CA TRP A 15 7.79 -15.11 -18.11
C TRP A 15 8.98 -16.05 -17.90
N LEU A 16 10.08 -15.48 -17.43
CA LEU A 16 11.20 -16.23 -16.91
C LEU A 16 11.07 -16.27 -15.39
N THR A 17 11.13 -17.47 -14.82
CA THR A 17 11.02 -17.70 -13.38
C THR A 17 11.92 -18.87 -13.00
N ASN A 18 12.43 -18.82 -11.77
CA ASN A 18 13.18 -19.87 -11.09
C ASN A 18 12.28 -20.72 -10.17
N LEU A 19 10.97 -20.52 -10.20
CA LEU A 19 10.02 -21.32 -9.40
C LEU A 19 9.90 -22.75 -9.96
N PRO A 20 9.84 -23.77 -9.09
CA PRO A 20 9.67 -25.16 -9.49
C PRO A 20 8.31 -25.37 -10.17
N ARG A 21 8.28 -26.19 -11.22
CA ARG A 21 7.10 -26.37 -12.07
C ARG A 21 6.08 -27.32 -11.44
N GLU A 22 6.55 -28.17 -10.55
CA GLU A 22 5.79 -29.17 -9.81
C GLU A 22 4.87 -28.49 -8.77
N GLU A 23 5.30 -27.36 -8.22
CA GLU A 23 4.58 -26.62 -7.18
C GLU A 23 3.80 -25.42 -7.73
N PHE A 24 4.34 -24.73 -8.74
CA PHE A 24 3.73 -23.51 -9.27
C PHE A 24 3.22 -23.68 -10.69
N SER A 25 1.91 -23.59 -10.88
CA SER A 25 1.32 -23.62 -12.21
C SER A 25 1.61 -22.33 -12.99
N CYS A 26 1.47 -22.38 -14.32
CA CYS A 26 1.59 -21.18 -15.16
C CYS A 26 0.66 -20.04 -14.71
N LYS A 27 -0.52 -20.37 -14.18
CA LYS A 27 -1.49 -19.37 -13.68
C LYS A 27 -0.99 -18.71 -12.39
N ASP A 28 -0.27 -19.43 -11.54
CA ASP A 28 0.24 -18.91 -10.27
C ASP A 28 1.39 -17.94 -10.50
N VAL A 29 2.31 -18.29 -11.40
CA VAL A 29 3.38 -17.38 -11.85
C VAL A 29 2.79 -16.08 -12.42
N MET A 30 1.70 -16.18 -13.19
CA MET A 30 1.00 -15.00 -13.70
C MET A 30 0.34 -14.17 -12.59
N LYS A 31 -0.33 -14.80 -11.63
CA LYS A 31 -0.94 -14.12 -10.48
C LYS A 31 0.13 -13.41 -9.64
N LEU A 32 1.27 -14.06 -9.38
CA LEU A 32 2.44 -13.49 -8.72
C LEU A 32 2.97 -12.26 -9.47
N TYR A 33 3.17 -12.38 -10.78
CA TYR A 33 3.70 -11.27 -11.58
C TYR A 33 2.75 -10.06 -11.61
N ARG A 34 1.44 -10.26 -11.42
CA ARG A 34 0.48 -9.14 -11.29
C ARG A 34 0.70 -8.30 -10.03
N ILE A 35 1.23 -8.89 -8.96
CA ILE A 35 1.55 -8.16 -7.72
C ILE A 35 2.61 -7.08 -7.97
N ARG A 36 3.43 -7.20 -9.02
CA ARG A 36 4.40 -6.18 -9.42
C ARG A 36 3.79 -4.76 -9.48
N TRP A 37 2.54 -4.60 -9.93
CA TRP A 37 1.87 -3.29 -9.94
C TRP A 37 1.72 -2.64 -8.56
N GLN A 38 1.73 -3.41 -7.47
CA GLN A 38 1.63 -2.88 -6.12
C GLN A 38 2.83 -1.98 -5.77
N ILE A 39 4.03 -2.29 -6.28
CA ILE A 39 5.19 -1.43 -6.04
C ILE A 39 5.09 -0.10 -6.80
N GLU A 40 4.53 -0.10 -8.02
CA GLU A 40 4.28 1.13 -8.75
C GLU A 40 3.24 2.02 -8.04
N LEU A 41 2.18 1.42 -7.51
CA LEU A 41 1.19 2.14 -6.71
C LEU A 41 1.80 2.71 -5.43
N LEU A 42 2.69 1.97 -4.75
CA LEU A 42 3.46 2.45 -3.60
C LEU A 42 4.31 3.67 -3.98
N PHE A 43 5.08 3.59 -5.08
CA PHE A 43 5.90 4.72 -5.55
C PHE A 43 5.05 5.91 -5.99
N LYS A 44 3.88 5.68 -6.59
CA LYS A 44 2.93 6.75 -6.94
C LYS A 44 2.42 7.45 -5.68
N GLU A 45 2.02 6.69 -4.67
CA GLU A 45 1.61 7.22 -3.37
C GLU A 45 2.73 8.02 -2.70
N TRP A 46 3.95 7.46 -2.66
CA TRP A 46 5.11 8.08 -2.04
C TRP A 46 5.45 9.44 -2.69
N LYS A 47 5.49 9.49 -4.02
CA LYS A 47 5.74 10.73 -4.78
C LYS A 47 4.65 11.78 -4.60
N SER A 48 3.38 11.37 -4.54
CA SER A 48 2.25 12.31 -4.55
C SER A 48 1.85 12.81 -3.16
N HIS A 49 1.83 11.94 -2.14
CA HIS A 49 1.19 12.24 -0.86
C HIS A 49 2.14 12.22 0.35
N ASN A 50 3.41 11.87 0.16
CA ASN A 50 4.44 11.89 1.21
C ASN A 50 5.58 12.88 0.91
N ASN A 51 5.31 13.93 0.13
CA ASN A 51 6.20 15.07 -0.10
C ASN A 51 7.60 14.76 -0.67
N LEU A 52 7.82 13.57 -1.24
CA LEU A 52 9.12 13.18 -1.83
C LEU A 52 9.61 14.15 -2.93
N LYS A 53 8.70 14.85 -3.61
CA LYS A 53 9.03 15.83 -4.67
C LYS A 53 9.20 17.28 -4.19
N LYS A 54 8.95 17.59 -2.91
CA LYS A 54 8.83 18.98 -2.42
C LYS A 54 10.04 19.48 -1.64
N PHE A 55 11.16 18.77 -1.68
CA PHE A 55 12.36 19.18 -0.95
C PHE A 55 13.08 20.31 -1.68
N VAL A 56 13.02 21.52 -1.14
CA VAL A 56 13.74 22.69 -1.64
C VAL A 56 15.04 22.84 -0.83
N THR A 57 15.94 21.86 -0.93
CA THR A 57 17.27 21.94 -0.29
C THR A 57 18.34 21.34 -1.19
N ARG A 58 19.51 21.99 -1.22
CA ARG A 58 20.69 21.55 -1.98
C ARG A 58 21.68 20.75 -1.15
N GLN A 59 21.51 20.68 0.17
CA GLN A 59 22.44 19.97 1.06
C GLN A 59 22.19 18.44 1.00
N PRO A 60 23.16 17.62 0.54
CA PRO A 60 22.95 16.19 0.33
C PRO A 60 22.55 15.42 1.61
N HIS A 61 23.08 15.83 2.76
CA HIS A 61 22.77 15.20 4.05
C HIS A 61 21.30 15.41 4.44
N LEU A 62 20.80 16.65 4.30
CA LEU A 62 19.39 16.97 4.58
C LEU A 62 18.45 16.26 3.60
N VAL A 63 18.83 16.20 2.32
CA VAL A 63 18.04 15.46 1.31
C VAL A 63 17.90 13.98 1.70
N LYS A 64 19.00 13.32 2.09
CA LYS A 64 18.95 11.93 2.55
C LYS A 64 18.03 11.76 3.76
N GLY A 65 18.16 12.64 4.77
CA GLY A 65 17.30 12.61 5.96
C GLY A 65 15.82 12.77 5.63
N LEU A 66 15.49 13.69 4.70
CA LEU A 66 14.12 13.94 4.26
C LEU A 66 13.53 12.76 3.46
N ILE A 67 14.33 12.07 2.65
CA ILE A 67 13.91 10.84 1.95
C ILE A 67 13.55 9.76 2.97
N TRP A 68 14.40 9.53 3.98
CA TRP A 68 14.15 8.56 5.04
C TRP A 68 12.92 8.92 5.89
N ALA A 69 12.77 10.18 6.28
CA ALA A 69 11.61 10.66 7.03
C ALA A 69 10.30 10.50 6.22
N SER A 70 10.34 10.77 4.92
CA SER A 70 9.20 10.57 4.01
C SER A 70 8.83 9.09 3.89
N LEU A 71 9.82 8.20 3.76
CA LEU A 71 9.61 6.76 3.73
C LEU A 71 9.01 6.26 5.05
N LEU A 72 9.55 6.71 6.18
CA LEU A 72 9.05 6.34 7.51
C LEU A 72 7.60 6.80 7.70
N SER A 73 7.28 8.03 7.30
CA SER A 73 5.90 8.55 7.35
C SER A 73 4.94 7.71 6.51
N LEU A 74 5.35 7.30 5.30
CA LEU A 74 4.59 6.38 4.44
C LEU A 74 4.32 5.05 5.15
N LEU A 75 5.34 4.45 5.76
CA LEU A 75 5.23 3.16 6.46
C LEU A 75 4.28 3.24 7.65
N ILE A 76 4.41 4.27 8.50
CA ILE A 76 3.54 4.47 9.67
C ILE A 76 2.08 4.62 9.22
N LYS A 77 1.82 5.45 8.20
CA LYS A 77 0.45 5.64 7.71
C LYS A 77 -0.16 4.36 7.18
N ARG A 78 0.63 3.58 6.43
CA ARG A 78 0.20 2.29 5.90
C ARG A 78 -0.04 1.27 7.01
N TYR A 79 0.77 1.29 8.06
CA TYR A 79 0.58 0.43 9.22
C TYR A 79 -0.75 0.74 9.92
N ILE A 80 -1.01 2.01 10.23
CA ILE A 80 -2.27 2.44 10.86
C ILE A 80 -3.47 2.07 9.98
N GLY A 81 -3.37 2.28 8.67
CA GLY A 81 -4.40 1.87 7.71
C GLY A 81 -4.67 0.36 7.71
N ARG A 82 -3.61 -0.46 7.78
CA ARG A 82 -3.74 -1.93 7.88
C ARG A 82 -4.36 -2.37 9.20
N VAL A 83 -4.01 -1.73 10.31
CA VAL A 83 -4.65 -1.98 11.61
C VAL A 83 -6.14 -1.65 11.54
N ALA A 84 -6.50 -0.49 10.99
CA ALA A 84 -7.89 -0.10 10.80
C ALA A 84 -8.67 -1.12 9.92
N GLN A 85 -8.05 -1.59 8.83
CA GLN A 85 -8.60 -2.64 7.96
C GLN A 85 -8.82 -3.96 8.71
N ARG A 86 -7.86 -4.40 9.54
CA ARG A 86 -8.00 -5.63 10.34
C ARG A 86 -9.09 -5.53 11.40
N LEU A 87 -9.19 -4.39 12.09
CA LEU A 87 -10.15 -4.19 13.18
C LEU A 87 -11.61 -4.26 12.74
N LYS A 88 -11.94 -3.79 11.53
CA LYS A 88 -13.32 -3.78 11.01
C LYS A 88 -13.57 -4.73 9.85
N LYS A 89 -12.56 -5.47 9.39
CA LYS A 89 -12.62 -6.34 8.19
C LYS A 89 -13.11 -5.62 6.92
N VAL A 90 -12.89 -4.30 6.82
CA VAL A 90 -13.29 -3.48 5.67
C VAL A 90 -12.12 -3.30 4.71
N ARG A 91 -12.35 -3.43 3.40
CA ARG A 91 -11.33 -3.11 2.39
C ARG A 91 -11.15 -1.61 2.24
N LEU A 92 -10.01 -1.11 2.71
CA LEU A 92 -9.65 0.31 2.63
C LEU A 92 -8.76 0.59 1.42
N SER A 93 -8.79 1.84 0.94
CA SER A 93 -7.88 2.31 -0.10
C SER A 93 -6.67 3.01 0.53
N MET A 94 -5.49 2.38 0.45
CA MET A 94 -4.24 2.98 0.94
C MET A 94 -3.96 4.35 0.34
N PHE A 95 -4.37 4.56 -0.92
CA PHE A 95 -4.25 5.85 -1.59
C PHE A 95 -5.14 6.93 -0.95
N LYS A 96 -6.39 6.59 -0.57
CA LYS A 96 -7.27 7.54 0.15
C LYS A 96 -6.70 7.87 1.53
N ILE A 97 -6.17 6.88 2.23
CA ILE A 97 -5.53 7.06 3.55
C ILE A 97 -4.33 8.02 3.44
N ALA A 98 -3.48 7.83 2.42
CA ALA A 98 -2.36 8.73 2.17
C ALA A 98 -2.82 10.14 1.79
N LYS A 99 -3.88 10.26 0.98
CA LYS A 99 -4.43 11.55 0.57
C LYS A 99 -5.02 12.34 1.75
N SER A 100 -5.68 11.67 2.69
CA SER A 100 -6.31 12.29 3.86
C SER A 100 -5.37 12.54 5.04
N THR A 101 -4.04 12.41 4.83
CA THR A 101 -3.00 12.55 5.87
C THR A 101 -3.22 13.77 6.78
N GLN A 102 -3.51 14.95 6.22
CA GLN A 102 -3.63 16.17 7.01
C GLN A 102 -4.74 16.10 8.06
N GLY A 103 -5.82 15.37 7.80
CA GLY A 103 -6.96 15.28 8.72
C GLY A 103 -6.66 14.45 9.98
N TRP A 104 -5.85 13.40 9.89
CA TRP A 104 -5.70 12.43 10.98
C TRP A 104 -4.29 12.12 11.44
N PHE A 105 -3.29 12.43 10.63
CA PHE A 105 -1.91 12.14 10.98
C PHE A 105 -1.27 13.26 11.81
N GLU A 106 -1.70 14.51 11.60
CA GLU A 106 -1.16 15.67 12.31
C GLU A 106 -1.37 15.61 13.84
N PRO A 107 -2.56 15.25 14.37
CA PRO A 107 -2.76 15.11 15.82
C PRO A 107 -1.82 14.07 16.44
N ILE A 108 -1.68 12.91 15.80
CA ILE A 108 -0.76 11.83 16.24
C ILE A 108 0.67 12.34 16.34
N MET A 109 1.15 13.06 15.32
CA MET A 109 2.51 13.62 15.34
C MET A 109 2.70 14.68 16.43
N LYS A 110 1.70 15.54 16.67
CA LYS A 110 1.73 16.53 17.75
C LYS A 110 1.77 15.86 19.12
N SER A 111 0.96 14.84 19.35
CA SER A 111 0.91 14.10 20.61
C SER A 111 2.19 13.31 20.87
N LEU A 112 2.80 12.76 19.82
CA LEU A 112 4.10 12.12 19.90
C LEU A 112 5.20 13.13 20.27
N ALA A 113 5.22 14.31 19.64
CA ALA A 113 6.19 15.37 19.94
C ALA A 113 6.08 15.88 21.39
N ARG A 114 4.85 15.95 21.93
CA ARG A 114 4.57 16.33 23.32
C ARG A 114 4.81 15.21 24.33
N LYS A 115 5.15 13.99 23.88
CA LYS A 115 5.32 12.79 24.71
C LYS A 115 4.11 12.46 25.60
N SER A 116 2.90 12.85 25.17
CA SER A 116 1.66 12.57 25.92
C SER A 116 1.04 11.26 25.45
N ILE A 117 1.18 10.20 26.27
CA ILE A 117 0.67 8.86 25.95
C ILE A 117 -0.86 8.82 25.93
N ILE A 118 -1.51 9.57 26.84
CA ILE A 118 -2.97 9.60 26.95
C ILE A 118 -3.57 10.22 25.68
N GLN A 119 -3.06 11.37 25.26
CA GLN A 119 -3.52 12.04 24.05
C GLN A 119 -3.20 11.22 22.79
N LEU A 120 -2.02 10.60 22.74
CA LEU A 120 -1.63 9.75 21.61
C LEU A 120 -2.60 8.58 21.42
N LYS A 121 -3.05 7.92 22.50
CA LYS A 121 -4.06 6.86 22.42
C LYS A 121 -5.40 7.37 21.88
N ALA A 122 -5.86 8.53 22.37
CA ALA A 122 -7.09 9.14 21.90
C ALA A 122 -7.02 9.50 20.40
N ASP A 123 -5.92 10.14 19.98
CA ASP A 123 -5.71 10.54 18.59
C ASP A 123 -5.61 9.33 17.66
N LEU A 124 -4.98 8.23 18.10
CA LEU A 124 -4.94 6.97 17.34
C LEU A 124 -6.32 6.33 17.20
N GLY A 125 -7.12 6.30 18.28
CA GLY A 125 -8.50 5.79 18.23
C GLY A 125 -9.38 6.62 17.29
N TRP A 126 -9.26 7.93 17.36
CA TRP A 126 -9.95 8.84 16.45
C TRP A 126 -9.50 8.65 15.00
N ALA A 127 -8.19 8.55 14.75
CA ALA A 127 -7.65 8.34 13.40
C ALA A 127 -8.14 7.04 12.77
N ILE A 128 -8.19 5.94 13.53
CA ILE A 128 -8.74 4.66 13.06
C ILE A 128 -10.20 4.84 12.64
N THR A 129 -10.99 5.50 13.47
CA THR A 129 -12.42 5.75 13.22
C THR A 129 -12.62 6.61 11.96
N PHE A 130 -11.84 7.69 11.84
CA PHE A 130 -11.84 8.58 10.68
C PHE A 130 -11.47 7.84 9.39
N ILE A 131 -10.42 7.01 9.43
CA ILE A 131 -9.94 6.22 8.29
C ILE A 131 -11.04 5.24 7.84
N ILE A 132 -11.67 4.54 8.76
CA ILE A 132 -12.74 3.58 8.44
C ILE A 132 -13.91 4.29 7.76
N ALA A 133 -14.34 5.44 8.27
CA ALA A 133 -15.47 6.16 7.70
C ALA A 133 -15.19 6.71 6.29
N ASN A 134 -13.97 7.21 6.04
CA ASN A 134 -13.69 8.01 4.84
C ASN A 134 -12.88 7.27 3.76
N CYS A 135 -12.15 6.21 4.11
CA CYS A 135 -11.17 5.60 3.22
C CYS A 135 -11.61 4.26 2.61
N CYS A 136 -12.89 3.90 2.73
CA CYS A 136 -13.48 2.73 2.08
C CYS A 136 -13.17 2.71 0.57
N ARG A 137 -12.77 1.54 0.08
CA ARG A 137 -12.44 1.35 -1.33
C ARG A 137 -13.73 1.38 -2.16
N ALA A 138 -13.83 2.30 -3.10
CA ALA A 138 -14.92 2.29 -4.08
C ALA A 138 -14.74 1.09 -5.03
N GLN A 139 -15.85 0.47 -5.42
CA GLN A 139 -15.86 -0.66 -6.34
C GLN A 139 -15.43 -0.18 -7.74
N GLN A 140 -14.21 -0.51 -8.16
CA GLN A 140 -13.74 -0.17 -9.51
C GLN A 140 -14.36 -1.13 -10.52
N SER A 141 -14.91 -0.62 -11.63
CA SER A 141 -15.61 -1.43 -12.64
C SER A 141 -14.75 -2.53 -13.30
N LYS A 142 -13.41 -2.42 -13.22
CA LYS A 142 -12.44 -3.42 -13.72
C LYS A 142 -11.92 -4.37 -12.63
N SER A 143 -12.45 -4.29 -11.41
CA SER A 143 -12.12 -5.20 -10.30
C SER A 143 -12.70 -6.59 -10.59
N ARG A 144 -11.97 -7.42 -11.34
CA ARG A 144 -12.22 -8.87 -11.34
C ARG A 144 -12.09 -9.35 -9.89
N GLN A 145 -13.17 -9.89 -9.33
CA GLN A 145 -13.15 -10.70 -8.09
C GLN A 145 -11.92 -11.64 -8.15
N ASP A 146 -11.19 -11.81 -7.05
CA ASP A 146 -9.95 -12.62 -6.93
C ASP A 146 -8.61 -12.05 -7.43
N ASN A 147 -8.38 -10.73 -7.40
CA ASN A 147 -7.06 -10.16 -7.77
C ASN A 147 -6.45 -9.21 -6.73
N SER A 148 -6.87 -9.28 -5.45
CA SER A 148 -6.18 -8.52 -4.39
C SER A 148 -4.86 -9.20 -4.02
N LEU A 149 -3.89 -8.42 -3.54
CA LEU A 149 -2.63 -8.95 -3.02
C LEU A 149 -2.90 -9.97 -1.91
N GLU A 150 -3.85 -9.68 -0.99
CA GLU A 150 -4.18 -10.60 0.10
C GLU A 150 -4.74 -11.93 -0.42
N SER A 151 -5.67 -11.89 -1.38
CA SER A 151 -6.27 -13.10 -1.98
C SER A 151 -5.24 -13.94 -2.76
N ILE A 152 -4.30 -13.30 -3.46
CA ILE A 152 -3.22 -14.01 -4.16
C ILE A 152 -2.28 -14.67 -3.16
N LEU A 153 -1.92 -13.99 -2.07
CA LEU A 153 -1.04 -14.56 -1.03
C LEU A 153 -1.73 -15.67 -0.24
N GLU A 154 -3.00 -15.51 0.10
CA GLU A 154 -3.80 -16.56 0.75
C GLU A 154 -3.89 -17.82 -0.13
N HIS A 155 -4.08 -17.66 -1.44
CA HIS A 155 -4.14 -18.78 -2.37
C HIS A 155 -2.81 -19.53 -2.54
N LEU A 156 -1.67 -18.85 -2.37
CA LEU A 156 -0.34 -19.47 -2.51
C LEU A 156 0.16 -20.08 -1.20
N ASN A 157 -0.39 -19.65 -0.06
CA ASN A 157 -0.05 -20.17 1.26
C ASN A 157 -1.04 -21.23 1.77
N ALA A 158 -2.05 -21.58 0.95
CA ALA A 158 -3.05 -22.60 1.23
C ALA A 158 -2.65 -23.93 0.61
#